data_AF-A0A6L9QRN2-F1
#
_entry.id   AF-A0A6L9QRN2-F1
#
_cell.length_a   1.000
_cell.length_b   1.000
_cell.length_c   1.000
_cell.angle_alpha   90.00
_cell.angle_beta   90.00
_cell.angle_gamma   90.00
#
_symmetry.space_group_name_H-M   'P 1'
#
loop_
_entity.id
_entity.type
_entity.pdbx_description
1 polymer ?
#
loop_
_entity_poly.entity_id
_entity_poly.type
_entity_poly.pdbx_seq_one_letter_code
_entity_poly.pdbx_strand_id
1 'polypeptide(L)'
;MSSETSSKNGTTDDSAETANTAPVTPPAGGPGDARPAPAQASPGTPPAAAEASPGDRSSAQQGGLSSDQAGLPATLPGDPAVDRGAELVGQVGGQAAAATSEAAPVGECALAGCTEPLPVRGRGRPAKYCSKAHADQASRDRRAADAAAVDEPLHQAEALAQRVPAAISALQAQLAALQDFLTKAQDGALSRVQRAEAEATAAAQAEADADARALAADKARQEAVTAAEAARTAQRAAEQAAARDHAALEQVRADTAEAVAAHQSARDAARQAQAIAEAARDAKAAELRDVRNAHEQERARFEATTQAQTAQLQALQNELANRTATLAAAREALATAQGETRAQSTRAEAVERERDEAIRRGQEAAARAEALERRQQTLQSTAEQAAQQLAAAQNTLASRQALCDRLEADLAAARAEAAAQRERAARAEAAAVPGPLVASDDQDDQDDQQNDEPGSSAPPLPSTS
;
A
#
# COMPACT_ATOMS: atom_id res chain seq x y z
N MET A 1 19.00 41.87 -40.33
CA MET A 1 19.31 40.61 -39.63
C MET A 1 17.97 40.04 -39.18
N SER A 2 17.15 39.42 -40.02
CA SER A 2 17.35 38.51 -41.19
C SER A 2 17.48 37.04 -40.79
N SER A 3 16.84 36.16 -41.57
CA SER A 3 16.68 34.70 -41.35
C SER A 3 15.72 34.39 -40.19
N GLU A 4 14.49 33.88 -40.36
CA GLU A 4 13.81 33.20 -41.48
C GLU A 4 14.36 31.83 -41.93
N THR A 5 13.86 30.76 -41.31
CA THR A 5 13.42 29.48 -41.91
C THR A 5 12.29 28.92 -41.02
N SER A 6 11.13 28.39 -41.43
CA SER A 6 10.57 27.91 -42.72
C SER A 6 10.70 26.40 -43.01
N SER A 7 9.83 25.59 -42.38
CA SER A 7 9.21 24.32 -42.86
C SER A 7 8.40 23.72 -41.68
N LYS A 8 7.10 23.41 -41.70
CA LYS A 8 6.05 23.16 -42.72
C LYS A 8 5.92 21.71 -43.22
N ASN A 9 5.13 20.93 -42.48
CA ASN A 9 4.17 19.88 -42.87
C ASN A 9 3.20 19.74 -41.66
N GLY A 10 1.92 19.35 -41.74
CA GLY A 10 1.24 18.51 -42.73
C GLY A 10 1.06 17.10 -42.14
N THR A 11 -0.13 16.49 -42.01
CA THR A 11 -1.46 16.90 -42.55
C THR A 11 -2.60 16.15 -41.82
N THR A 12 -3.78 16.79 -41.67
CA THR A 12 -5.17 16.23 -41.67
C THR A 12 -5.63 15.07 -40.77
N ASP A 13 -6.66 15.40 -39.97
CA ASP A 13 -8.02 14.79 -39.93
C ASP A 13 -8.39 13.52 -39.12
N ASP A 14 -9.67 13.55 -38.73
CA ASP A 14 -10.63 12.51 -38.36
C ASP A 14 -10.23 11.35 -37.45
N SER A 15 -10.74 11.38 -36.21
CA SER A 15 -12.11 10.88 -36.00
C SER A 15 -12.67 11.30 -34.64
N ALA A 16 -13.94 11.67 -34.59
CA ALA A 16 -14.70 11.80 -33.34
C ALA A 16 -15.57 10.56 -33.15
N GLU A 17 -15.29 9.75 -32.12
CA GLU A 17 -16.19 8.66 -31.71
C GLU A 17 -16.67 8.88 -30.27
N THR A 18 -17.98 9.06 -30.13
CA THR A 18 -18.69 9.23 -28.86
C THR A 18 -19.29 7.91 -28.39
N ALA A 19 -19.50 7.80 -27.07
CA ALA A 19 -19.96 6.60 -26.34
C ALA A 19 -18.80 5.59 -26.08
N ASN A 20 -18.81 4.81 -24.98
CA ASN A 20 -19.98 4.39 -24.22
C ASN A 20 -19.78 4.45 -22.68
N THR A 21 -20.79 4.93 -21.96
CA THR A 21 -20.75 5.14 -20.51
C THR A 21 -21.29 3.92 -19.77
N ALA A 22 -20.41 3.01 -19.34
CA ALA A 22 -20.79 1.83 -18.55
C ALA A 22 -20.71 2.11 -17.04
N PRO A 23 -21.82 2.08 -16.28
CA PRO A 23 -21.77 2.20 -14.82
C PRO A 23 -21.28 0.88 -14.20
N VAL A 24 -20.09 0.90 -13.58
CA VAL A 24 -19.59 -0.25 -12.81
C VAL A 24 -20.31 -0.30 -11.46
N THR A 25 -21.36 -1.12 -11.39
CA THR A 25 -22.09 -1.40 -10.15
C THR A 25 -21.21 -2.18 -9.16
N PRO A 26 -21.05 -1.74 -7.91
CA PRO A 26 -20.32 -2.50 -6.90
C PRO A 26 -21.16 -3.73 -6.45
N PRO A 27 -20.56 -4.94 -6.35
CA PRO A 27 -21.22 -6.05 -5.68
C PRO A 27 -21.36 -5.77 -4.19
N ALA A 28 -22.55 -6.04 -3.63
CA ALA A 28 -22.82 -5.87 -2.20
C ALA A 28 -21.99 -6.87 -1.36
N GLY A 29 -21.63 -6.47 -0.14
CA GLY A 29 -20.76 -7.26 0.74
C GLY A 29 -21.42 -8.53 1.29
N GLY A 30 -20.65 -9.61 1.36
CA GLY A 30 -20.93 -10.78 2.19
C GLY A 30 -20.15 -10.72 3.51
N PRO A 31 -20.79 -10.85 4.69
CA PRO A 31 -20.09 -10.88 5.97
C PRO A 31 -19.40 -12.24 6.19
N GLY A 32 -18.14 -12.34 5.78
CA GLY A 32 -17.31 -13.54 5.98
C GLY A 32 -16.61 -13.55 7.34
N ASP A 33 -17.30 -14.01 8.39
CA ASP A 33 -16.71 -14.23 9.71
C ASP A 33 -15.65 -15.35 9.68
N ALA A 34 -14.38 -14.98 9.53
CA ALA A 34 -13.25 -15.90 9.49
C ALA A 34 -12.08 -15.40 10.36
N ARG A 35 -12.20 -15.59 11.69
CA ARG A 35 -11.09 -15.39 12.62
C ARG A 35 -9.97 -16.42 12.38
N PRO A 36 -8.73 -16.03 12.02
CA PRO A 36 -7.58 -16.87 12.33
C PRO A 36 -7.33 -16.84 13.85
N ALA A 37 -7.32 -18.00 14.50
CA ALA A 37 -6.98 -18.09 15.91
C ALA A 37 -5.47 -17.86 16.12
N PRO A 38 -5.04 -17.18 17.19
CA PRO A 38 -3.62 -17.03 17.50
C PRO A 38 -3.02 -18.36 17.95
N ALA A 39 -2.24 -19.00 17.08
CA ALA A 39 -1.52 -20.22 17.41
C ALA A 39 -0.37 -19.92 18.38
N GLN A 40 -0.64 -20.02 19.68
CA GLN A 40 0.42 -20.08 20.70
C GLN A 40 1.11 -21.44 20.62
N ALA A 41 2.41 -21.44 20.32
CA ALA A 41 3.29 -22.58 20.48
C ALA A 41 4.52 -22.13 21.29
N SER A 42 4.89 -22.92 22.30
CA SER A 42 5.91 -22.53 23.30
C SER A 42 7.35 -22.65 22.76
N PRO A 43 8.31 -21.88 23.32
CA PRO A 43 9.72 -21.99 22.94
C PRO A 43 10.38 -23.25 23.52
N GLY A 44 11.36 -23.81 22.81
CA GLY A 44 12.28 -24.79 23.40
C GLY A 44 13.09 -25.63 22.41
N THR A 45 14.38 -25.83 22.73
CA THR A 45 15.34 -26.79 22.14
C THR A 45 16.07 -26.35 20.85
N PRO A 46 17.35 -25.95 20.93
CA PRO A 46 18.24 -25.93 19.77
C PRO A 46 18.74 -27.36 19.44
N PRO A 47 18.82 -27.77 18.17
CA PRO A 47 19.53 -28.99 17.79
C PRO A 47 21.05 -28.80 17.97
N ALA A 48 21.72 -29.83 18.47
CA ALA A 48 23.16 -29.84 18.65
C ALA A 48 23.93 -29.92 17.32
N ALA A 49 25.24 -29.64 17.36
CA ALA A 49 26.13 -29.94 16.26
C ALA A 49 26.15 -31.44 15.94
N ALA A 50 26.30 -31.77 14.65
CA ALA A 50 26.54 -33.14 14.18
C ALA A 50 27.79 -33.15 13.31
N GLU A 51 28.73 -34.03 13.62
CA GLU A 51 29.97 -34.23 12.86
C GLU A 51 29.74 -35.17 11.66
N ALA A 52 30.68 -35.12 10.72
CA ALA A 52 31.08 -36.18 9.77
C ALA A 52 29.99 -37.07 9.08
N SER A 53 29.96 -37.04 7.74
CA SER A 53 30.31 -38.22 6.90
C SER A 53 29.86 -38.06 5.43
N PRO A 54 30.78 -38.06 4.44
CA PRO A 54 30.45 -38.30 3.04
C PRO A 54 30.54 -39.80 2.72
N GLY A 55 29.39 -40.50 2.71
CA GLY A 55 29.31 -41.92 2.38
C GLY A 55 28.99 -42.22 0.92
N ASP A 56 29.56 -43.30 0.38
CA ASP A 56 29.37 -43.81 -0.99
C ASP A 56 27.91 -43.91 -1.45
N ARG A 57 27.67 -43.64 -2.75
CA ARG A 57 26.80 -44.48 -3.60
C ARG A 57 27.35 -44.66 -5.01
N SER A 58 27.40 -45.92 -5.45
CA SER A 58 27.88 -46.37 -6.75
C SER A 58 26.73 -46.68 -7.72
N SER A 59 26.92 -46.35 -9.01
CA SER A 59 26.24 -46.92 -10.20
C SER A 59 26.90 -46.28 -11.45
N ALA A 60 27.49 -46.91 -12.47
CA ALA A 60 27.57 -48.29 -13.04
C ALA A 60 26.90 -48.43 -14.43
N GLN A 61 27.60 -48.03 -15.50
CA GLN A 61 27.36 -48.48 -16.90
C GLN A 61 28.64 -48.21 -17.74
N GLN A 62 29.48 -49.21 -18.03
CA GLN A 62 29.48 -50.14 -19.19
C GLN A 62 29.79 -49.50 -20.57
N GLY A 63 30.85 -50.01 -21.24
CA GLY A 63 31.00 -49.95 -22.71
C GLY A 63 32.41 -49.62 -23.24
N GLY A 64 33.00 -50.51 -24.07
CA GLY A 64 34.18 -50.21 -24.90
C GLY A 64 35.36 -51.19 -24.76
N LEU A 65 35.53 -52.11 -25.72
CA LEU A 65 36.68 -53.04 -25.83
C LEU A 65 37.34 -52.92 -27.20
N SER A 66 38.68 -52.85 -27.23
CA SER A 66 39.63 -53.27 -28.32
C SER A 66 41.06 -53.08 -27.77
N SER A 67 42.08 -53.94 -27.96
CA SER A 67 42.57 -54.70 -29.15
C SER A 67 43.22 -53.80 -30.21
N ASP A 68 44.36 -54.11 -30.87
CA ASP A 68 45.41 -55.17 -30.77
C ASP A 68 46.56 -54.80 -31.77
N GLN A 69 47.82 -55.28 -31.79
CA GLN A 69 48.66 -56.17 -30.95
C GLN A 69 50.17 -56.00 -31.29
N ALA A 70 51.11 -56.33 -30.38
CA ALA A 70 52.57 -56.55 -30.61
C ALA A 70 53.42 -55.34 -31.11
N GLY A 71 54.77 -55.36 -31.16
CA GLY A 71 55.77 -56.41 -30.83
C GLY A 71 57.20 -55.85 -30.56
N LEU A 72 58.20 -56.71 -30.37
CA LEU A 72 59.54 -56.41 -29.83
C LEU A 72 60.71 -56.52 -30.88
N PRO A 73 61.97 -56.14 -30.56
CA PRO A 73 62.93 -55.61 -31.56
C PRO A 73 64.02 -56.59 -32.03
N ALA A 74 64.92 -56.11 -32.92
CA ALA A 74 66.18 -56.75 -33.30
C ALA A 74 67.32 -55.73 -33.54
N THR A 75 68.57 -56.19 -33.50
CA THR A 75 69.80 -55.39 -33.55
C THR A 75 70.64 -55.67 -34.82
N LEU A 76 71.60 -54.77 -35.11
CA LEU A 76 73.00 -54.99 -35.57
C LEU A 76 73.48 -53.87 -36.52
N PRO A 77 74.74 -53.43 -36.35
CA PRO A 77 75.67 -53.51 -37.48
C PRO A 77 77.11 -53.91 -37.07
N GLY A 78 77.86 -54.54 -37.98
CA GLY A 78 79.31 -54.71 -37.84
C GLY A 78 79.87 -55.86 -38.67
N ASP A 79 80.81 -55.56 -39.57
CA ASP A 79 81.61 -56.57 -40.29
C ASP A 79 82.88 -55.93 -40.90
N PRO A 80 84.09 -56.30 -40.44
CA PRO A 80 85.31 -56.03 -41.18
C PRO A 80 86.26 -57.24 -41.33
N ALA A 81 86.64 -57.52 -42.57
CA ALA A 81 87.84 -58.20 -43.08
C ALA A 81 88.70 -59.11 -42.15
N VAL A 82 88.96 -60.33 -42.63
CA VAL A 82 90.12 -61.14 -42.22
C VAL A 82 90.91 -61.57 -43.46
N ASP A 83 92.22 -61.32 -43.43
CA ASP A 83 93.21 -61.76 -44.44
C ASP A 83 94.24 -62.68 -43.76
N ARG A 84 94.77 -63.68 -44.49
CA ARG A 84 95.77 -64.66 -44.01
C ARG A 84 96.40 -65.45 -45.16
N GLY A 85 97.73 -65.44 -45.24
CA GLY A 85 98.51 -66.20 -46.24
C GLY A 85 99.53 -67.18 -45.63
N ALA A 86 100.21 -67.93 -46.50
CA ALA A 86 101.27 -68.93 -46.22
C ALA A 86 101.97 -69.32 -47.55
N GLU A 87 103.21 -69.84 -47.68
CA GLU A 87 104.45 -69.85 -46.87
C GLU A 87 105.67 -70.25 -47.77
N LEU A 88 106.88 -70.49 -47.25
CA LEU A 88 108.16 -70.53 -48.02
C LEU A 88 109.05 -71.82 -47.88
N VAL A 89 109.71 -72.23 -48.99
CA VAL A 89 111.13 -72.74 -49.15
C VAL A 89 111.61 -74.10 -48.54
N GLY A 90 112.56 -74.84 -49.19
CA GLY A 90 113.52 -75.69 -48.41
C GLY A 90 114.31 -76.96 -48.93
N GLN A 91 114.89 -77.02 -50.13
CA GLN A 91 116.06 -77.81 -50.69
C GLN A 91 116.98 -78.83 -49.88
N VAL A 92 117.72 -79.75 -50.60
CA VAL A 92 118.91 -80.64 -50.22
C VAL A 92 118.61 -82.07 -49.64
N GLY A 93 119.39 -83.21 -49.69
CA GLY A 93 120.66 -83.71 -50.36
C GLY A 93 121.71 -84.37 -49.38
N GLY A 94 122.58 -85.41 -49.63
CA GLY A 94 122.80 -86.48 -50.67
C GLY A 94 124.19 -87.25 -50.57
N GLN A 95 124.36 -88.44 -51.21
CA GLN A 95 125.62 -89.21 -51.60
C GLN A 95 126.35 -90.31 -50.71
N ALA A 96 127.18 -91.14 -51.40
CA ALA A 96 128.34 -92.02 -50.98
C ALA A 96 128.09 -93.40 -50.28
N ALA A 97 128.96 -94.45 -50.27
CA ALA A 97 130.12 -94.93 -51.09
C ALA A 97 130.42 -96.48 -50.83
N ALA A 98 131.48 -97.13 -51.37
CA ALA A 98 131.67 -98.63 -51.35
C ALA A 98 133.13 -99.21 -51.61
N ALA A 99 133.32 -100.55 -51.46
CA ALA A 99 134.21 -101.52 -52.23
C ALA A 99 135.44 -102.29 -51.60
N THR A 100 135.74 -103.52 -52.13
CA THR A 100 137.08 -104.22 -52.39
C THR A 100 138.01 -104.77 -51.25
N SER A 101 139.00 -105.72 -51.40
CA SER A 101 139.42 -106.78 -52.38
C SER A 101 140.57 -107.75 -51.86
N GLU A 102 140.85 -108.86 -52.59
CA GLU A 102 142.14 -109.59 -52.84
C GLU A 102 142.85 -110.63 -51.90
N ALA A 103 143.93 -111.30 -52.40
CA ALA A 103 144.27 -112.73 -52.11
C ALA A 103 145.76 -113.21 -52.33
N ALA A 104 146.00 -114.54 -52.19
CA ALA A 104 147.22 -115.39 -52.46
C ALA A 104 148.29 -115.48 -51.33
N PRO A 105 149.30 -116.43 -51.33
CA PRO A 105 149.66 -117.49 -52.29
C PRO A 105 149.91 -118.92 -51.67
N VAL A 106 150.78 -119.74 -52.30
CA VAL A 106 151.19 -121.14 -51.97
C VAL A 106 152.34 -121.16 -50.94
N GLY A 107 152.50 -122.14 -50.04
CA GLY A 107 151.68 -123.35 -49.80
C GLY A 107 152.29 -124.32 -48.78
N GLU A 108 152.42 -123.88 -47.53
CA GLU A 108 152.71 -124.73 -46.36
C GLU A 108 151.47 -125.57 -45.95
N CYS A 109 151.55 -126.35 -44.87
CA CYS A 109 150.36 -126.97 -44.28
C CYS A 109 149.38 -125.86 -43.83
N ALA A 110 148.15 -125.86 -44.36
CA ALA A 110 147.20 -124.75 -44.25
C ALA A 110 146.50 -124.60 -42.88
N LEU A 111 147.18 -124.99 -41.80
CA LEU A 111 146.83 -124.76 -40.39
C LEU A 111 147.81 -123.73 -39.83
N ALA A 112 147.32 -122.64 -39.25
CA ALA A 112 148.17 -121.56 -38.75
C ALA A 112 149.20 -122.08 -37.72
N GLY A 113 150.48 -121.78 -37.96
CA GLY A 113 151.60 -122.23 -37.12
C GLY A 113 152.24 -123.58 -37.49
N CYS A 114 151.71 -124.31 -38.48
CA CYS A 114 152.29 -125.59 -38.92
C CYS A 114 153.15 -125.44 -40.19
N THR A 115 154.44 -125.13 -40.02
CA THR A 115 155.41 -124.95 -41.12
C THR A 115 155.92 -126.26 -41.76
N GLU A 116 155.34 -127.42 -41.40
CA GLU A 116 155.82 -128.73 -41.86
C GLU A 116 155.54 -128.96 -43.36
N PRO A 117 156.57 -129.25 -44.19
CA PRO A 117 156.45 -129.25 -45.64
C PRO A 117 155.65 -130.45 -46.16
N LEU A 118 154.69 -130.17 -47.05
CA LEU A 118 153.79 -131.18 -47.61
C LEU A 118 154.56 -132.20 -48.49
N PRO A 119 154.49 -133.52 -48.20
CA PRO A 119 155.33 -134.51 -48.87
C PRO A 119 154.92 -134.74 -50.33
N VAL A 120 155.88 -134.57 -51.24
CA VAL A 120 155.64 -134.62 -52.69
C VAL A 120 155.47 -136.07 -53.17
N ARG A 121 154.25 -136.44 -53.59
CA ARG A 121 153.91 -137.71 -54.25
C ARG A 121 153.10 -137.45 -55.53
N GLY A 122 153.37 -138.24 -56.56
CA GLY A 122 152.92 -137.96 -57.94
C GLY A 122 151.44 -138.25 -58.24
N ARG A 123 150.89 -137.52 -59.22
CA ARG A 123 149.55 -137.71 -59.84
C ARG A 123 148.39 -137.95 -58.86
N GLY A 124 148.18 -137.00 -57.96
CA GLY A 124 146.95 -136.84 -57.19
C GLY A 124 146.65 -135.36 -56.92
N ARG A 125 145.43 -135.04 -56.48
CA ARG A 125 145.10 -133.69 -56.00
C ARG A 125 145.88 -133.44 -54.69
N PRO A 126 146.68 -132.37 -54.56
CA PRO A 126 147.57 -132.20 -53.40
C PRO A 126 146.76 -132.06 -52.10
N ALA A 127 147.25 -132.69 -51.03
CA ALA A 127 146.71 -132.51 -49.69
C ALA A 127 147.03 -131.09 -49.20
N LYS A 128 146.06 -130.42 -48.56
CA LYS A 128 146.25 -129.08 -47.97
C LYS A 128 146.88 -129.10 -46.56
N TYR A 129 147.06 -130.27 -45.97
CA TYR A 129 147.48 -130.46 -44.58
C TYR A 129 148.43 -131.66 -44.50
N CYS A 130 149.50 -131.57 -43.68
CA CYS A 130 150.46 -132.67 -43.53
C CYS A 130 149.86 -133.89 -42.81
N SER A 131 148.82 -133.69 -42.00
CA SER A 131 148.10 -134.74 -41.28
C SER A 131 146.58 -134.54 -41.34
N LYS A 132 145.81 -135.62 -41.10
CA LYS A 132 144.35 -135.53 -40.93
C LYS A 132 143.99 -134.66 -39.73
N ALA A 133 144.73 -134.76 -38.63
CA ALA A 133 144.49 -133.97 -37.42
C ALA A 133 144.55 -132.46 -37.69
N HIS A 134 145.45 -132.00 -38.56
CA HIS A 134 145.54 -130.59 -38.93
C HIS A 134 144.39 -130.13 -39.85
N ALA A 135 143.83 -131.03 -40.66
CA ALA A 135 142.60 -130.74 -41.42
C ALA A 135 141.38 -130.64 -40.49
N ASP A 136 141.27 -131.51 -39.49
CA ASP A 136 140.20 -131.49 -38.50
C ASP A 136 140.31 -130.24 -37.59
N GLN A 137 141.51 -129.85 -37.16
CA GLN A 137 141.73 -128.61 -36.39
C GLN A 137 141.39 -127.36 -37.21
N ALA A 138 141.88 -127.25 -38.45
CA ALA A 138 141.55 -126.14 -39.35
C ALA A 138 140.08 -126.11 -39.82
N SER A 139 139.27 -127.09 -39.40
CA SER A 139 137.80 -127.10 -39.52
C SER A 139 137.08 -126.67 -38.22
N ARG A 140 137.75 -126.79 -37.06
CA ARG A 140 137.31 -126.22 -35.78
C ARG A 140 137.62 -124.72 -35.75
N ASP A 141 138.84 -124.33 -36.08
CA ASP A 141 139.29 -122.94 -36.03
C ASP A 141 138.45 -122.03 -36.94
N ARG A 142 138.12 -122.51 -38.14
CA ARG A 142 137.19 -121.80 -39.04
C ARG A 142 135.79 -121.70 -38.47
N ARG A 143 135.22 -122.77 -37.92
CA ARG A 143 133.89 -122.69 -37.28
C ARG A 143 133.86 -121.78 -36.05
N ALA A 144 134.98 -121.65 -35.33
CA ALA A 144 135.11 -120.68 -34.24
C ALA A 144 135.21 -119.23 -34.76
N ALA A 145 135.95 -118.99 -35.84
CA ALA A 145 136.03 -117.68 -36.49
C ALA A 145 134.70 -117.26 -37.15
N ASP A 146 134.03 -118.20 -37.84
CA ASP A 146 132.73 -117.98 -38.48
C ASP A 146 131.64 -117.65 -37.44
N ALA A 147 131.69 -118.25 -36.24
CA ALA A 147 130.81 -117.92 -35.12
C ALA A 147 131.13 -116.54 -34.52
N ALA A 148 132.40 -116.27 -34.21
CA ALA A 148 132.83 -114.98 -33.66
C ALA A 148 132.52 -113.78 -34.60
N ALA A 149 132.51 -114.02 -35.92
CA ALA A 149 132.12 -113.02 -36.92
C ALA A 149 130.60 -112.71 -36.97
N VAL A 150 129.77 -113.50 -36.28
CA VAL A 150 128.30 -113.37 -36.27
C VAL A 150 127.76 -113.03 -34.87
N ASP A 151 128.30 -113.63 -33.82
CA ASP A 151 127.82 -113.43 -32.45
C ASP A 151 128.13 -112.02 -31.92
N GLU A 152 129.31 -111.47 -32.21
CA GLU A 152 129.72 -110.11 -31.80
C GLU A 152 128.81 -109.01 -32.40
N PRO A 153 128.56 -108.94 -33.73
CA PRO A 153 127.64 -107.94 -34.28
C PRO A 153 126.18 -108.17 -33.84
N LEU A 154 125.77 -109.40 -33.50
CA LEU A 154 124.45 -109.66 -32.91
C LEU A 154 124.34 -109.09 -31.50
N HIS A 155 125.33 -109.28 -30.61
CA HIS A 155 125.32 -108.66 -29.29
C HIS A 155 125.45 -107.12 -29.35
N GLN A 156 126.17 -106.56 -30.32
CA GLN A 156 126.18 -105.10 -30.52
C GLN A 156 124.81 -104.58 -31.00
N ALA A 157 124.13 -105.30 -31.89
CA ALA A 157 122.76 -104.97 -32.30
C ALA A 157 121.76 -105.12 -31.15
N GLU A 158 121.89 -106.14 -30.31
CA GLU A 158 121.06 -106.37 -29.12
C GLU A 158 121.28 -105.29 -28.04
N ALA A 159 122.53 -104.91 -27.77
CA ALA A 159 122.85 -103.81 -26.85
C ALA A 159 122.34 -102.45 -27.34
N LEU A 160 122.25 -102.23 -28.66
CA LEU A 160 121.58 -101.07 -29.25
C LEU A 160 120.05 -101.19 -29.13
N ALA A 161 119.47 -102.35 -29.43
CA ALA A 161 118.04 -102.63 -29.32
C ALA A 161 117.50 -102.50 -27.89
N GLN A 162 118.33 -102.72 -26.86
CA GLN A 162 117.98 -102.46 -25.46
C GLN A 162 118.07 -100.97 -25.08
N ARG A 163 118.94 -100.17 -25.73
CA ARG A 163 119.12 -98.73 -25.44
C ARG A 163 118.13 -97.84 -26.18
N VAL A 164 117.75 -98.18 -27.40
CA VAL A 164 116.83 -97.39 -28.24
C VAL A 164 115.46 -97.17 -27.56
N PRO A 165 114.80 -98.17 -26.95
CA PRO A 165 113.55 -97.95 -26.21
C PRO A 165 113.68 -96.95 -25.06
N ALA A 166 114.78 -96.99 -24.28
CA ALA A 166 115.00 -96.04 -23.20
C ALA A 166 115.21 -94.60 -23.71
N ALA A 167 115.94 -94.43 -24.82
CA ALA A 167 116.09 -93.13 -25.48
C ALA A 167 114.76 -92.61 -26.06
N ILE A 168 113.94 -93.48 -26.65
CA ILE A 168 112.60 -93.14 -27.14
C ILE A 168 111.69 -92.74 -25.98
N SER A 169 111.68 -93.48 -24.86
CA SER A 169 110.88 -93.12 -23.68
C SER A 169 111.33 -91.79 -23.05
N ALA A 170 112.63 -91.51 -23.02
CA ALA A 170 113.15 -90.22 -22.56
C ALA A 170 112.72 -89.06 -23.49
N LEU A 171 112.77 -89.26 -24.81
CA LEU A 171 112.31 -88.28 -25.79
C LEU A 171 110.78 -88.10 -25.72
N GLN A 172 110.01 -89.17 -25.54
CA GLN A 172 108.56 -89.12 -25.33
C GLN A 172 108.21 -88.35 -24.04
N ALA A 173 108.95 -88.55 -22.95
CA ALA A 173 108.77 -87.79 -21.72
C ALA A 173 109.11 -86.29 -21.89
N GLN A 174 110.15 -85.96 -22.66
CA GLN A 174 110.50 -84.57 -22.99
C GLN A 174 109.46 -83.91 -23.91
N LEU A 175 108.95 -84.63 -24.92
CA LEU A 175 107.89 -84.16 -25.80
C LEU A 175 106.57 -83.98 -25.04
N ALA A 176 106.22 -84.91 -24.14
CA ALA A 176 105.07 -84.78 -23.26
C ALA A 176 105.22 -83.57 -22.32
N ALA A 177 106.39 -83.37 -21.70
CA ALA A 177 106.65 -82.20 -20.85
C ALA A 177 106.61 -80.87 -21.63
N LEU A 178 107.05 -80.86 -22.90
CA LEU A 178 106.94 -79.72 -23.79
C LEU A 178 105.48 -79.44 -24.19
N GLN A 179 104.70 -80.48 -24.50
CA GLN A 179 103.27 -80.37 -24.76
C GLN A 179 102.54 -79.84 -23.52
N ASP A 180 102.80 -80.40 -22.33
CA ASP A 180 102.28 -79.94 -21.04
C ASP A 180 102.59 -78.44 -20.80
N PHE A 181 103.80 -78.00 -21.12
CA PHE A 181 104.21 -76.59 -20.99
C PHE A 181 103.50 -75.69 -22.01
N LEU A 182 103.39 -76.12 -23.26
CA LEU A 182 102.68 -75.39 -24.31
C LEU A 182 101.18 -75.29 -24.03
N THR A 183 100.55 -76.36 -23.55
CA THR A 183 99.14 -76.34 -23.09
C THR A 183 98.98 -75.39 -21.91
N LYS A 184 99.82 -75.45 -20.86
CA LYS A 184 99.75 -74.50 -19.73
C LYS A 184 100.00 -73.05 -20.16
N ALA A 185 100.85 -72.81 -21.16
CA ALA A 185 101.07 -71.49 -21.73
C ALA A 185 99.88 -71.00 -22.57
N GLN A 186 99.24 -71.91 -23.33
CA GLN A 186 98.02 -71.66 -24.10
C GLN A 186 96.83 -71.38 -23.17
N ASP A 187 96.57 -72.22 -22.18
CA ASP A 187 95.52 -72.04 -21.17
C ASP A 187 95.73 -70.73 -20.40
N GLY A 188 96.97 -70.43 -20.00
CA GLY A 188 97.32 -69.18 -19.35
C GLY A 188 97.16 -67.95 -20.26
N ALA A 189 97.31 -68.09 -21.59
CA ALA A 189 97.04 -67.04 -22.55
C ALA A 189 95.53 -66.85 -22.80
N LEU A 190 94.80 -67.95 -23.01
CA LEU A 190 93.34 -67.95 -23.16
C LEU A 190 92.65 -67.40 -21.91
N SER A 191 93.10 -67.77 -20.71
CA SER A 191 92.59 -67.23 -19.44
C SER A 191 92.83 -65.71 -19.31
N ARG A 192 93.98 -65.20 -19.80
CA ARG A 192 94.24 -63.75 -19.85
C ARG A 192 93.36 -63.04 -20.88
N VAL A 193 93.11 -63.65 -22.04
CA VAL A 193 92.21 -63.11 -23.06
C VAL A 193 90.77 -63.08 -22.56
N GLN A 194 90.24 -64.20 -22.06
CA GLN A 194 88.90 -64.29 -21.46
C GLN A 194 88.72 -63.31 -20.29
N ARG A 195 89.76 -63.09 -19.47
CA ARG A 195 89.74 -62.08 -18.42
C ARG A 195 89.68 -60.65 -19.00
N ALA A 196 90.48 -60.34 -20.01
CA ALA A 196 90.47 -59.03 -20.65
C ALA A 196 89.14 -58.76 -21.38
N GLU A 197 88.54 -59.78 -21.99
CA GLU A 197 87.20 -59.74 -22.61
C GLU A 197 86.11 -59.53 -21.55
N ALA A 198 86.21 -60.19 -20.38
CA ALA A 198 85.30 -59.98 -19.25
C ALA A 198 85.45 -58.58 -18.64
N GLU A 199 86.68 -58.07 -18.49
CA GLU A 199 86.95 -56.71 -18.01
C GLU A 199 86.47 -55.65 -19.01
N ALA A 200 86.64 -55.87 -20.32
CA ALA A 200 86.17 -54.97 -21.37
C ALA A 200 84.64 -54.97 -21.52
N THR A 201 83.99 -56.14 -21.43
CA THR A 201 82.52 -56.22 -21.46
C THR A 201 81.88 -55.63 -20.21
N ALA A 202 82.48 -55.82 -19.03
CA ALA A 202 82.06 -55.14 -17.81
C ALA A 202 82.25 -53.61 -17.89
N ALA A 203 83.33 -53.13 -18.50
CA ALA A 203 83.55 -51.70 -18.73
C ALA A 203 82.50 -51.10 -19.67
N ALA A 204 82.22 -51.76 -20.81
CA ALA A 204 81.18 -51.32 -21.76
C ALA A 204 79.77 -51.35 -21.15
N GLN A 205 79.48 -52.32 -20.27
CA GLN A 205 78.22 -52.34 -19.49
C GLN A 205 78.16 -51.18 -18.49
N ALA A 206 79.25 -50.89 -17.77
CA ALA A 206 79.31 -49.77 -16.82
C ALA A 206 79.19 -48.39 -17.50
N GLU A 207 79.68 -48.25 -18.74
CA GLU A 207 79.51 -47.06 -19.58
C GLU A 207 78.04 -46.94 -20.04
N ALA A 208 77.44 -48.01 -20.58
CA ALA A 208 76.02 -48.03 -20.95
C ALA A 208 75.08 -47.75 -19.76
N ASP A 209 75.40 -48.27 -18.56
CA ASP A 209 74.68 -47.98 -17.32
C ASP A 209 74.90 -46.53 -16.83
N ALA A 210 76.03 -45.89 -17.17
CA ALA A 210 76.25 -44.47 -16.89
C ALA A 210 75.41 -43.60 -17.83
N ASP A 211 75.41 -43.88 -19.13
CA ASP A 211 74.60 -43.17 -20.12
C ASP A 211 73.10 -43.34 -19.86
N ALA A 212 72.64 -44.55 -19.52
CA ALA A 212 71.25 -44.81 -19.15
C ALA A 212 70.81 -43.97 -17.93
N ARG A 213 71.70 -43.81 -16.94
CA ARG A 213 71.45 -42.95 -15.77
C ARG A 213 71.49 -41.46 -16.12
N ALA A 214 72.37 -41.03 -17.03
CA ALA A 214 72.43 -39.65 -17.51
C ALA A 214 71.14 -39.28 -18.27
N LEU A 215 70.71 -40.12 -19.21
CA LEU A 215 69.45 -39.95 -19.96
C LEU A 215 68.23 -39.96 -19.03
N ALA A 216 68.21 -40.81 -18.00
CA ALA A 216 67.15 -40.82 -17.00
C ALA A 216 67.12 -39.51 -16.17
N ALA A 217 68.29 -38.98 -15.79
CA ALA A 217 68.41 -37.73 -15.05
C ALA A 217 67.98 -36.50 -15.89
N ASP A 218 68.39 -36.43 -17.16
CA ASP A 218 67.96 -35.35 -18.06
C ASP A 218 66.46 -35.44 -18.40
N LYS A 219 65.91 -36.65 -18.56
CA LYS A 219 64.45 -36.84 -18.68
C LYS A 219 63.71 -36.34 -17.44
N ALA A 220 64.13 -36.77 -16.24
CA ALA A 220 63.53 -36.33 -14.99
C ALA A 220 63.63 -34.80 -14.79
N ARG A 221 64.72 -34.18 -15.27
CA ARG A 221 64.89 -32.73 -15.29
C ARG A 221 63.92 -32.04 -16.25
N GLN A 222 63.70 -32.58 -17.45
CA GLN A 222 62.71 -32.05 -18.40
C GLN A 222 61.28 -32.18 -17.86
N GLU A 223 60.93 -33.31 -17.26
CA GLU A 223 59.66 -33.55 -16.58
C GLU A 223 59.46 -32.58 -15.40
N ALA A 224 60.50 -32.33 -14.59
CA ALA A 224 60.44 -31.35 -13.50
C ALA A 224 60.27 -29.90 -14.00
N VAL A 225 60.93 -29.50 -15.09
CA VAL A 225 60.79 -28.15 -15.68
C VAL A 225 59.37 -27.96 -16.24
N THR A 226 58.88 -28.90 -17.04
CA THR A 226 57.53 -28.84 -17.63
C THR A 226 56.44 -28.88 -16.57
N ALA A 227 56.59 -29.68 -15.51
CA ALA A 227 55.70 -29.66 -14.35
C ALA A 227 55.72 -28.30 -13.60
N ALA A 228 56.90 -27.69 -13.43
CA ALA A 228 57.02 -26.38 -12.79
C ALA A 228 56.43 -25.25 -13.65
N GLU A 229 56.49 -25.36 -14.98
CA GLU A 229 55.83 -24.43 -15.91
C GLU A 229 54.31 -24.60 -15.89
N ALA A 230 53.81 -25.84 -15.89
CA ALA A 230 52.39 -26.14 -15.73
C ALA A 230 51.82 -25.65 -14.38
N ALA A 231 52.58 -25.78 -13.30
CA ALA A 231 52.21 -25.23 -11.99
C ALA A 231 52.12 -23.70 -12.02
N ARG A 232 53.05 -23.02 -12.71
CA ARG A 232 53.05 -21.55 -12.86
C ARG A 232 51.91 -21.05 -13.75
N THR A 233 51.53 -21.77 -14.81
CA THR A 233 50.37 -21.39 -15.64
C THR A 233 49.06 -21.63 -14.90
N ALA A 234 48.94 -22.74 -14.16
CA ALA A 234 47.80 -23.00 -13.28
C ALA A 234 47.66 -21.94 -12.17
N GLN A 235 48.75 -21.55 -11.51
CA GLN A 235 48.75 -20.46 -10.52
C GLN A 235 48.23 -19.15 -11.13
N ARG A 236 48.79 -18.71 -12.27
CA ARG A 236 48.36 -17.48 -12.95
C ARG A 236 46.89 -17.54 -13.38
N ALA A 237 46.42 -18.70 -13.83
CA ALA A 237 45.01 -18.88 -14.19
C ALA A 237 44.08 -18.78 -12.97
N ALA A 238 44.49 -19.31 -11.81
CA ALA A 238 43.77 -19.18 -10.55
C ALA A 238 43.77 -17.74 -10.01
N GLU A 239 44.91 -17.03 -10.09
CA GLU A 239 45.02 -15.60 -9.75
C GLU A 239 44.11 -14.75 -10.65
N GLN A 240 44.08 -15.04 -11.97
CA GLN A 240 43.19 -14.38 -12.92
C GLN A 240 41.71 -14.76 -12.74
N ALA A 241 41.39 -15.93 -12.19
CA ALA A 241 40.02 -16.27 -11.79
C ALA A 241 39.61 -15.46 -10.55
N ALA A 242 40.38 -15.54 -9.47
CA ALA A 242 40.11 -14.80 -8.23
C ALA A 242 40.01 -13.28 -8.45
N ALA A 243 40.83 -12.70 -9.34
CA ALA A 243 40.74 -11.29 -9.70
C ALA A 243 39.43 -10.94 -10.45
N ARG A 244 38.92 -11.82 -11.32
CA ARG A 244 37.63 -11.64 -11.99
C ARG A 244 36.46 -11.83 -11.03
N ASP A 245 36.53 -12.82 -10.14
CA ASP A 245 35.51 -13.08 -9.14
C ASP A 245 35.41 -11.91 -8.14
N HIS A 246 36.56 -11.35 -7.72
CA HIS A 246 36.59 -10.14 -6.90
C HIS A 246 36.02 -8.92 -7.65
N ALA A 247 36.34 -8.73 -8.93
CA ALA A 247 35.79 -7.64 -9.72
C ALA A 247 34.27 -7.76 -9.88
N ALA A 248 33.76 -8.97 -10.12
CA ALA A 248 32.32 -9.25 -10.18
C ALA A 248 31.62 -9.01 -8.83
N LEU A 249 32.25 -9.38 -7.71
CA LEU A 249 31.72 -9.11 -6.36
C LEU A 249 31.67 -7.61 -6.04
N GLU A 250 32.67 -6.83 -6.44
CA GLU A 250 32.64 -5.36 -6.30
C GLU A 250 31.59 -4.72 -7.22
N GLN A 251 31.40 -5.22 -8.44
CA GLN A 251 30.30 -4.77 -9.29
C GLN A 251 28.94 -5.05 -8.65
N VAL A 252 28.69 -6.27 -8.16
CA VAL A 252 27.43 -6.60 -7.46
C VAL A 252 27.24 -5.75 -6.20
N ARG A 253 28.32 -5.37 -5.48
CA ARG A 253 28.26 -4.42 -4.36
C ARG A 253 27.86 -3.01 -4.81
N ALA A 254 28.36 -2.53 -5.94
CA ALA A 254 27.97 -1.25 -6.52
C ALA A 254 26.50 -1.27 -6.98
N ASP A 255 26.12 -2.27 -7.79
CA ASP A 255 24.76 -2.44 -8.33
C ASP A 255 23.71 -2.54 -7.22
N THR A 256 24.01 -3.28 -6.13
CA THR A 256 23.11 -3.39 -4.97
C THR A 256 23.07 -2.12 -4.12
N ALA A 257 24.16 -1.36 -4.02
CA ALA A 257 24.15 -0.06 -3.35
C ALA A 257 23.31 0.97 -4.13
N GLU A 258 23.41 0.99 -5.47
CA GLU A 258 22.58 1.83 -6.34
C GLU A 258 21.10 1.45 -6.23
N ALA A 259 20.77 0.15 -6.28
CA ALA A 259 19.39 -0.33 -6.11
C ALA A 259 18.80 0.05 -4.74
N VAL A 260 19.60 -0.01 -3.67
CA VAL A 260 19.18 0.44 -2.33
C VAL A 260 18.96 1.96 -2.29
N ALA A 261 19.83 2.76 -2.89
CA ALA A 261 19.68 4.21 -2.96
C ALA A 261 18.43 4.62 -3.78
N ALA A 262 18.19 3.96 -4.92
CA ALA A 262 17.00 4.15 -5.74
C ALA A 262 15.71 3.79 -4.97
N HIS A 263 15.72 2.69 -4.21
CA HIS A 263 14.58 2.29 -3.37
C HIS A 263 14.34 3.26 -2.20
N GLN A 264 15.39 3.81 -1.58
CA GLN A 264 15.26 4.85 -0.55
C GLN A 264 14.64 6.13 -1.13
N SER A 265 15.17 6.61 -2.26
CA SER A 265 14.62 7.77 -3.00
C SER A 265 13.14 7.58 -3.35
N ALA A 266 12.76 6.41 -3.87
CA ALA A 266 11.36 6.08 -4.17
C ALA A 266 10.45 6.07 -2.93
N ARG A 267 10.96 5.59 -1.78
CA ARG A 267 10.21 5.61 -0.50
C ARG A 267 10.02 7.03 0.03
N ASP A 268 11.01 7.89 -0.11
CA ASP A 268 10.92 9.29 0.36
C ASP A 268 10.07 10.16 -0.58
N ALA A 269 10.11 9.91 -1.89
CA ALA A 269 9.14 10.47 -2.84
C ALA A 269 7.70 10.02 -2.51
N ALA A 270 7.48 8.74 -2.17
CA ALA A 270 6.16 8.24 -1.76
C ALA A 270 5.67 8.88 -0.44
N ARG A 271 6.56 9.07 0.54
CA ARG A 271 6.26 9.80 1.80
C ARG A 271 5.87 11.25 1.54
N GLN A 272 6.60 11.95 0.66
CA GLN A 272 6.28 13.33 0.28
C GLN A 272 4.92 13.41 -0.44
N ALA A 273 4.65 12.49 -1.38
CA ALA A 273 3.36 12.41 -2.06
C ALA A 273 2.19 12.13 -1.10
N GLN A 274 2.40 11.25 -0.10
CA GLN A 274 1.42 11.02 0.97
C GLN A 274 1.16 12.30 1.78
N ALA A 275 2.20 12.99 2.26
CA ALA A 275 2.05 14.21 3.04
C ALA A 275 1.35 15.34 2.26
N ILE A 276 1.62 15.46 0.95
CA ILE A 276 0.91 16.40 0.06
C ILE A 276 -0.57 16.00 -0.09
N ALA A 277 -0.87 14.72 -0.25
CA ALA A 277 -2.25 14.23 -0.35
C ALA A 277 -3.04 14.39 0.96
N GLU A 278 -2.39 14.25 2.11
CA GLU A 278 -2.97 14.49 3.44
C GLU A 278 -3.24 15.99 3.64
N ALA A 279 -2.25 16.85 3.38
CA ALA A 279 -2.44 18.31 3.44
C ALA A 279 -3.54 18.81 2.49
N ALA A 280 -3.66 18.23 1.29
CA ALA A 280 -4.74 18.55 0.35
C ALA A 280 -6.13 18.10 0.86
N ARG A 281 -6.23 16.95 1.54
CA ARG A 281 -7.47 16.50 2.20
C ARG A 281 -7.84 17.42 3.34
N ASP A 282 -6.90 17.81 4.19
CA ASP A 282 -7.14 18.70 5.33
C ASP A 282 -7.55 20.10 4.88
N ALA A 283 -6.95 20.61 3.79
CA ALA A 283 -7.37 21.86 3.16
C ALA A 283 -8.82 21.78 2.65
N LYS A 284 -9.21 20.70 1.95
CA LYS A 284 -10.62 20.52 1.53
C LYS A 284 -11.57 20.28 2.71
N ALA A 285 -11.11 19.63 3.78
CA ALA A 285 -11.87 19.50 5.01
C ALA A 285 -12.03 20.84 5.77
N ALA A 286 -11.12 21.81 5.58
CA ALA A 286 -11.28 23.18 6.04
C ALA A 286 -12.28 23.95 5.16
N GLU A 287 -12.10 23.96 3.84
CA GLU A 287 -13.03 24.61 2.89
C GLU A 287 -14.49 24.16 3.11
N LEU A 288 -14.73 22.85 3.27
CA LEU A 288 -16.07 22.31 3.53
C LEU A 288 -16.67 22.75 4.88
N ARG A 289 -15.83 22.95 5.92
CA ARG A 289 -16.28 23.51 7.20
C ARG A 289 -16.62 24.98 7.06
N ASP A 290 -15.81 25.76 6.36
CA ASP A 290 -16.03 27.19 6.20
C ASP A 290 -17.25 27.49 5.31
N VAL A 291 -17.45 26.74 4.22
CA VAL A 291 -18.67 26.80 3.40
C VAL A 291 -19.90 26.41 4.21
N ARG A 292 -19.81 25.36 5.05
CA ARG A 292 -20.91 24.97 5.95
C ARG A 292 -21.23 26.07 6.96
N ASN A 293 -20.21 26.62 7.63
CA ASN A 293 -20.37 27.70 8.60
C ASN A 293 -20.99 28.96 7.95
N ALA A 294 -20.59 29.29 6.72
CA ALA A 294 -21.18 30.38 5.95
C ALA A 294 -22.66 30.12 5.63
N HIS A 295 -23.00 28.91 5.16
CA HIS A 295 -24.39 28.54 4.87
C HIS A 295 -25.29 28.54 6.14
N GLU A 296 -24.78 28.05 7.27
CA GLU A 296 -25.48 28.10 8.56
C GLU A 296 -25.70 29.55 9.03
N GLN A 297 -24.74 30.46 8.78
CA GLN A 297 -24.91 31.90 9.03
C GLN A 297 -25.92 32.56 8.08
N GLU A 298 -25.91 32.23 6.78
CA GLU A 298 -26.89 32.72 5.81
C GLU A 298 -28.30 32.28 6.17
N ARG A 299 -28.48 31.01 6.54
CA ARG A 299 -29.75 30.50 7.06
C ARG A 299 -30.21 31.26 8.28
N ALA A 300 -29.34 31.48 9.28
CA ALA A 300 -29.69 32.27 10.46
C ALA A 300 -30.11 33.71 10.11
N ARG A 301 -29.47 34.34 9.11
CA ARG A 301 -29.87 35.67 8.59
C ARG A 301 -31.24 35.64 7.91
N PHE A 302 -31.53 34.64 7.08
CA PHE A 302 -32.85 34.49 6.44
C PHE A 302 -33.96 34.17 7.44
N GLU A 303 -33.70 33.28 8.40
CA GLU A 303 -34.64 32.90 9.47
C GLU A 303 -34.95 34.12 10.37
N ALA A 304 -33.94 34.91 10.76
CA ALA A 304 -34.12 36.17 11.50
C ALA A 304 -34.87 37.25 10.67
N THR A 305 -34.61 37.33 9.36
CA THR A 305 -35.32 38.28 8.46
C THR A 305 -36.79 37.90 8.34
N THR A 306 -37.10 36.61 8.17
CA THR A 306 -38.47 36.10 8.12
C THR A 306 -39.22 36.33 9.44
N GLN A 307 -38.54 36.15 10.59
CA GLN A 307 -39.10 36.47 11.91
C GLN A 307 -39.41 37.97 12.05
N ALA A 308 -38.49 38.86 11.63
CA ALA A 308 -38.70 40.30 11.65
C ALA A 308 -39.86 40.73 10.74
N GLN A 309 -39.97 40.18 9.53
CA GLN A 309 -41.10 40.42 8.63
C GLN A 309 -42.43 39.91 9.21
N THR A 310 -42.43 38.74 9.85
CA THR A 310 -43.62 38.17 10.52
C THR A 310 -44.07 39.08 11.67
N ALA A 311 -43.15 39.57 12.49
CA ALA A 311 -43.44 40.52 13.56
C ALA A 311 -43.96 41.87 13.03
N GLN A 312 -43.41 42.38 11.92
CA GLN A 312 -43.92 43.58 11.25
C GLN A 312 -45.34 43.40 10.72
N LEU A 313 -45.64 42.25 10.08
CA LEU A 313 -46.98 41.94 9.60
C LEU A 313 -47.99 41.81 10.76
N GLN A 314 -47.62 41.16 11.86
CA GLN A 314 -48.44 41.09 13.08
C GLN A 314 -48.65 42.48 13.71
N ALA A 315 -47.63 43.33 13.75
CA ALA A 315 -47.76 44.70 14.24
C ALA A 315 -48.73 45.53 13.38
N LEU A 316 -48.63 45.43 12.05
CA LEU A 316 -49.55 46.10 11.11
C LEU A 316 -50.97 45.55 11.19
N GLN A 317 -51.15 44.24 11.40
CA GLN A 317 -52.47 43.64 11.64
C GLN A 317 -53.09 44.15 12.95
N ASN A 318 -52.31 44.24 14.03
CA ASN A 318 -52.76 44.79 15.31
C ASN A 318 -53.07 46.29 15.21
N GLU A 319 -52.26 47.07 14.47
CA GLU A 319 -52.54 48.48 14.21
C GLU A 319 -53.82 48.65 13.39
N LEU A 320 -54.02 47.85 12.33
CA LEU A 320 -55.24 47.87 11.53
C LEU A 320 -56.46 47.52 12.38
N ALA A 321 -56.38 46.48 13.23
CA ALA A 321 -57.44 46.10 14.16
C ALA A 321 -57.79 47.25 15.12
N ASN A 322 -56.77 47.91 15.70
CA ASN A 322 -56.95 49.07 16.57
C ASN A 322 -57.57 50.28 15.81
N ARG A 323 -57.12 50.54 14.58
CA ARG A 323 -57.72 51.58 13.70
C ARG A 323 -59.17 51.27 13.33
N THR A 324 -59.53 50.00 13.11
CA THR A 324 -60.94 49.61 12.87
C THR A 324 -61.79 49.70 14.12
N ALA A 325 -61.27 49.34 15.29
CA ALA A 325 -61.96 49.46 16.58
C ALA A 325 -62.20 50.92 16.97
N THR A 326 -61.18 51.78 16.85
CA THR A 326 -61.30 53.23 17.10
C THR A 326 -62.22 53.92 16.09
N LEU A 327 -62.22 53.51 14.82
CA LEU A 327 -63.17 54.00 13.81
C LEU A 327 -64.61 53.53 14.09
N ALA A 328 -64.80 52.30 14.59
CA ALA A 328 -66.11 51.82 15.04
C ALA A 328 -66.62 52.62 16.25
N ALA A 329 -65.78 52.81 17.28
CA ALA A 329 -66.10 53.64 18.44
C ALA A 329 -66.38 55.11 18.06
N ALA A 330 -65.67 55.67 17.08
CA ALA A 330 -65.94 57.01 16.57
C ALA A 330 -67.27 57.10 15.81
N ARG A 331 -67.68 56.04 15.08
CA ARG A 331 -69.00 55.96 14.46
C ARG A 331 -70.12 55.81 15.49
N GLU A 332 -69.90 55.03 16.54
CA GLU A 332 -70.83 54.86 17.66
C GLU A 332 -70.98 56.18 18.44
N ALA A 333 -69.89 56.85 18.79
CA ALA A 333 -69.90 58.17 19.41
C ALA A 333 -70.61 59.23 18.54
N LEU A 334 -70.40 59.20 17.21
CA LEU A 334 -71.12 60.07 16.28
C LEU A 334 -72.62 59.75 16.22
N ALA A 335 -73.00 58.47 16.23
CA ALA A 335 -74.40 58.06 16.27
C ALA A 335 -75.09 58.48 17.59
N THR A 336 -74.39 58.33 18.71
CA THR A 336 -74.82 58.82 20.04
C THR A 336 -74.98 60.33 20.04
N ALA A 337 -73.99 61.10 19.59
CA ALA A 337 -74.07 62.56 19.51
C ALA A 337 -75.18 63.04 18.56
N GLN A 338 -75.44 62.35 17.45
CA GLN A 338 -76.59 62.63 16.58
C GLN A 338 -77.92 62.29 17.27
N GLY A 339 -77.98 61.21 18.06
CA GLY A 339 -79.12 60.84 18.89
C GLY A 339 -79.41 61.88 19.96
N GLU A 340 -78.39 62.34 20.68
CA GLU A 340 -78.46 63.44 21.65
C GLU A 340 -78.88 64.75 20.98
N THR A 341 -78.33 65.09 19.83
CA THR A 341 -78.70 66.30 19.07
C THR A 341 -80.18 66.28 18.68
N ARG A 342 -80.69 65.12 18.20
CA ARG A 342 -82.14 64.95 17.93
C ARG A 342 -82.96 65.01 19.22
N ALA A 343 -82.49 64.40 20.30
CA ALA A 343 -83.16 64.45 21.60
C ALA A 343 -83.12 65.86 22.24
N GLN A 344 -82.18 66.72 21.85
CA GLN A 344 -82.14 68.13 22.19
C GLN A 344 -83.08 68.94 21.29
N SER A 345 -83.10 68.70 19.97
CA SER A 345 -84.03 69.40 19.06
C SER A 345 -85.49 69.08 19.39
N THR A 346 -85.85 67.82 19.63
CA THR A 346 -87.22 67.46 20.04
C THR A 346 -87.59 68.02 21.41
N ARG A 347 -86.62 68.27 22.30
CA ARG A 347 -86.86 68.97 23.59
C ARG A 347 -87.03 70.47 23.39
N ALA A 348 -86.25 71.09 22.50
CA ALA A 348 -86.42 72.50 22.11
C ALA A 348 -87.78 72.71 21.45
N GLU A 349 -88.15 71.89 20.46
CA GLU A 349 -89.47 71.90 19.81
C GLU A 349 -90.61 71.68 20.82
N ALA A 350 -90.43 70.81 21.83
CA ALA A 350 -91.44 70.62 22.87
C ALA A 350 -91.61 71.88 23.73
N VAL A 351 -90.51 72.50 24.16
CA VAL A 351 -90.53 73.77 24.92
C VAL A 351 -91.09 74.93 24.07
N GLU A 352 -90.83 74.95 22.77
CA GLU A 352 -91.42 75.93 21.84
C GLU A 352 -92.94 75.72 21.69
N ARG A 353 -93.41 74.48 21.56
CA ARG A 353 -94.85 74.16 21.54
C ARG A 353 -95.53 74.49 22.87
N GLU A 354 -94.91 74.18 24.00
CA GLU A 354 -95.39 74.56 25.33
C GLU A 354 -95.45 76.07 25.51
N ARG A 355 -94.44 76.81 25.02
CA ARG A 355 -94.41 78.27 25.01
C ARG A 355 -95.51 78.85 24.13
N ASP A 356 -95.69 78.35 22.90
CA ASP A 356 -96.74 78.83 21.99
C ASP A 356 -98.14 78.51 22.50
N GLU A 357 -98.33 77.37 23.17
CA GLU A 357 -99.60 77.06 23.82
C GLU A 357 -99.81 77.89 25.09
N ALA A 358 -98.76 78.19 25.87
CA ALA A 358 -98.84 79.14 26.98
C ALA A 358 -99.17 80.56 26.51
N ILE A 359 -98.60 81.02 25.38
CA ILE A 359 -98.96 82.28 24.73
C ILE A 359 -100.42 82.26 24.29
N ARG A 360 -100.90 81.18 23.66
CA ARG A 360 -102.30 81.01 23.24
C ARG A 360 -103.26 81.02 24.43
N ARG A 361 -102.96 80.26 25.49
CA ARG A 361 -103.71 80.27 26.76
C ARG A 361 -103.70 81.66 27.42
N GLY A 362 -102.60 82.40 27.32
CA GLY A 362 -102.49 83.79 27.75
C GLY A 362 -103.36 84.75 26.94
N GLN A 363 -103.40 84.60 25.62
CA GLN A 363 -104.30 85.36 24.73
C GLN A 363 -105.77 85.03 24.98
N GLU A 364 -106.12 83.76 25.19
CA GLU A 364 -107.46 83.34 25.61
C GLU A 364 -107.83 83.91 26.98
N ALA A 365 -106.91 83.92 27.95
CA ALA A 365 -107.14 84.51 29.26
C ALA A 365 -107.34 86.03 29.19
N ALA A 366 -106.56 86.73 28.36
CA ALA A 366 -106.73 88.16 28.09
C ALA A 366 -108.08 88.45 27.43
N ALA A 367 -108.47 87.68 26.41
CA ALA A 367 -109.77 87.81 25.76
C ALA A 367 -110.95 87.52 26.72
N ARG A 368 -110.79 86.59 27.67
CA ARG A 368 -111.76 86.35 28.75
C ARG A 368 -111.80 87.50 29.75
N ALA A 369 -110.66 88.10 30.09
CA ALA A 369 -110.59 89.27 30.96
C ALA A 369 -111.29 90.48 30.31
N GLU A 370 -110.98 90.81 29.05
CA GLU A 370 -111.68 91.85 28.28
C GLU A 370 -113.20 91.59 28.20
N ALA A 371 -113.61 90.33 27.98
CA ALA A 371 -115.02 89.97 27.92
C ALA A 371 -115.74 90.16 29.28
N LEU A 372 -115.05 89.89 30.39
CA LEU A 372 -115.56 90.17 31.74
C LEU A 372 -115.61 91.67 32.04
N GLU A 373 -114.59 92.43 31.63
CA GLU A 373 -114.48 93.88 31.84
C GLU A 373 -115.57 94.64 31.06
N ARG A 374 -115.79 94.29 29.78
CA ARG A 374 -116.93 94.81 28.99
C ARG A 374 -118.28 94.46 29.63
N ARG A 375 -118.40 93.27 30.23
CA ARG A 375 -119.62 92.84 30.95
C ARG A 375 -119.82 93.61 32.25
N GLN A 376 -118.74 93.95 32.95
CA GLN A 376 -118.75 94.79 34.14
C GLN A 376 -119.15 96.23 33.81
N GLN A 377 -118.62 96.81 32.73
CA GLN A 377 -119.03 98.13 32.22
C GLN A 377 -120.52 98.14 31.80
N THR A 378 -121.01 97.05 31.22
CA THR A 378 -122.44 96.88 30.89
C THR A 378 -123.32 96.83 32.15
N LEU A 379 -122.85 96.15 33.21
CA LEU A 379 -123.56 96.10 34.49
C LEU A 379 -123.51 97.44 35.24
N GLN A 380 -122.42 98.20 35.16
CA GLN A 380 -122.32 99.54 35.74
C GLN A 380 -123.26 100.53 35.02
N SER A 381 -123.21 100.60 33.69
CA SER A 381 -124.08 101.51 32.92
C SER A 381 -125.58 101.19 33.06
N THR A 382 -125.95 99.91 33.24
CA THR A 382 -127.35 99.54 33.55
C THR A 382 -127.74 99.85 34.99
N ALA A 383 -126.84 99.74 35.96
CA ALA A 383 -127.07 100.20 37.34
C ALA A 383 -127.21 101.72 37.44
N GLU A 384 -126.39 102.48 36.70
CA GLU A 384 -126.50 103.95 36.60
C GLU A 384 -127.83 104.39 35.97
N GLN A 385 -128.28 103.71 34.91
CA GLN A 385 -129.60 103.95 34.31
C GLN A 385 -130.73 103.64 35.29
N ALA A 386 -130.64 102.55 36.06
CA ALA A 386 -131.62 102.21 37.09
C ALA A 386 -131.67 103.27 38.21
N ALA A 387 -130.51 103.78 38.66
CA ALA A 387 -130.43 104.85 39.64
C ALA A 387 -131.03 106.17 39.13
N GLN A 388 -130.78 106.54 37.88
CA GLN A 388 -131.39 107.71 37.24
C GLN A 388 -132.92 107.58 37.10
N GLN A 389 -133.42 106.39 36.74
CA GLN A 389 -134.85 106.11 36.68
C GLN A 389 -135.50 106.17 38.07
N LEU A 390 -134.83 105.67 39.11
CA LEU A 390 -135.32 105.75 40.49
C LEU A 390 -135.43 107.21 40.97
N ALA A 391 -134.41 108.03 40.71
CA ALA A 391 -134.42 109.45 41.04
C ALA A 391 -135.52 110.23 40.28
N ALA A 392 -135.75 109.90 39.00
CA ALA A 392 -136.85 110.47 38.21
C ALA A 392 -138.23 110.08 38.79
N ALA A 393 -138.40 108.82 39.20
CA ALA A 393 -139.63 108.34 39.85
C ALA A 393 -139.88 109.04 41.20
N GLN A 394 -138.85 109.21 42.03
CA GLN A 394 -138.94 109.92 43.31
C GLN A 394 -139.34 111.39 43.13
N ASN A 395 -138.74 112.11 42.19
CA ASN A 395 -139.16 113.48 41.85
C ASN A 395 -140.61 113.57 41.33
N THR A 396 -141.06 112.54 40.58
CA THR A 396 -142.45 112.45 40.09
C THR A 396 -143.45 112.17 41.22
N LEU A 397 -143.01 111.50 42.29
CA LEU A 397 -143.83 111.18 43.45
C LEU A 397 -143.93 112.38 44.41
N ALA A 398 -142.80 113.03 44.71
CA ALA A 398 -142.75 114.24 45.53
C ALA A 398 -143.55 115.41 44.91
N SER A 399 -143.48 115.59 43.59
CA SER A 399 -144.27 116.62 42.88
C SER A 399 -145.77 116.31 42.83
N ARG A 400 -146.19 115.06 43.01
CA ARG A 400 -147.61 114.69 43.21
C ARG A 400 -148.08 114.95 44.64
N GLN A 401 -147.27 114.63 45.65
CA GLN A 401 -147.60 114.91 47.06
C GLN A 401 -147.78 116.43 47.29
N ALA A 402 -146.83 117.24 46.82
CA ALA A 402 -146.92 118.71 46.90
C ALA A 402 -148.12 119.33 46.11
N LEU A 403 -148.82 118.53 45.30
CA LEU A 403 -150.06 118.91 44.61
C LEU A 403 -151.28 118.46 45.43
N CYS A 404 -151.25 117.27 46.04
CA CYS A 404 -152.24 116.81 47.01
C CYS A 404 -152.33 117.73 48.22
N ASP A 405 -151.20 118.04 48.88
CA ASP A 405 -151.13 118.92 50.07
C ASP A 405 -151.79 120.29 49.80
N ARG A 406 -151.65 120.78 48.56
CA ARG A 406 -152.21 122.04 48.10
C ARG A 406 -153.73 121.98 47.96
N LEU A 407 -154.24 120.91 47.34
CA LEU A 407 -155.68 120.68 47.19
C LEU A 407 -156.37 120.41 48.54
N GLU A 408 -155.67 119.82 49.51
CA GLU A 408 -156.18 119.67 50.87
C GLU A 408 -156.23 121.00 51.63
N ALA A 409 -155.23 121.87 51.47
CA ALA A 409 -155.26 123.23 52.00
C ALA A 409 -156.41 124.07 51.40
N ASP A 410 -156.62 124.00 50.08
CA ASP A 410 -157.73 124.67 49.40
C ASP A 410 -159.11 124.13 49.86
N LEU A 411 -159.23 122.81 50.07
CA LEU A 411 -160.44 122.19 50.66
C LEU A 411 -160.68 122.59 52.11
N ALA A 412 -159.62 122.75 52.92
CA ALA A 412 -159.72 123.23 54.29
C ALA A 412 -160.20 124.69 54.34
N ALA A 413 -159.67 125.55 53.47
CA ALA A 413 -160.12 126.94 53.33
C ALA A 413 -161.61 127.02 52.93
N ALA A 414 -162.02 126.29 51.89
CA ALA A 414 -163.42 126.24 51.45
C ALA A 414 -164.38 125.72 52.54
N ARG A 415 -163.94 124.76 53.35
CA ARG A 415 -164.71 124.25 54.51
C ARG A 415 -164.82 125.30 55.62
N ALA A 416 -163.76 126.07 55.90
CA ALA A 416 -163.79 127.15 56.87
C ALA A 416 -164.74 128.30 56.44
N GLU A 417 -164.72 128.69 55.17
CA GLU A 417 -165.67 129.68 54.63
C GLU A 417 -167.12 129.19 54.69
N ALA A 418 -167.37 127.92 54.34
CA ALA A 418 -168.68 127.30 54.44
C ALA A 418 -169.19 127.22 55.90
N ALA A 419 -168.31 126.97 56.87
CA ALA A 419 -168.64 127.04 58.30
C ALA A 419 -168.98 128.46 58.73
N ALA A 420 -168.17 129.45 58.34
CA ALA A 420 -168.40 130.87 58.65
C ALA A 420 -169.65 131.47 57.98
N GLN A 421 -170.24 130.81 56.96
CA GLN A 421 -171.57 131.15 56.46
C GLN A 421 -172.68 130.48 57.29
N ARG A 422 -172.56 129.18 57.61
CA ARG A 422 -173.53 128.44 58.44
C ARG A 422 -173.67 129.03 59.84
N GLU A 423 -172.58 129.48 60.46
CA GLU A 423 -172.63 130.10 61.79
C GLU A 423 -173.40 131.43 61.80
N ARG A 424 -173.36 132.19 60.69
CA ARG A 424 -174.15 133.42 60.52
C ARG A 424 -175.64 133.15 60.31
N ALA A 425 -176.02 132.01 59.72
CA ALA A 425 -177.41 131.56 59.67
C ALA A 425 -177.90 131.05 61.04
N ALA A 426 -177.13 130.16 61.69
CA ALA A 426 -177.51 129.52 62.96
C ALA A 426 -177.77 130.52 64.10
N ARG A 427 -177.04 131.64 64.14
CA ARG A 427 -177.23 132.72 65.14
C ARG A 427 -178.53 133.51 64.99
N ALA A 428 -179.33 133.30 63.94
CA ALA A 428 -180.62 133.97 63.73
C ALA A 428 -181.84 133.14 64.15
N GLU A 429 -181.76 131.80 64.11
CA GLU A 429 -182.93 130.92 64.25
C GLU A 429 -183.01 130.18 65.60
N ALA A 430 -181.89 129.99 66.29
CA ALA A 430 -181.79 129.11 67.47
C ALA A 430 -182.11 129.79 68.82
N ALA A 431 -183.14 130.63 68.89
CA ALA A 431 -183.69 131.15 70.16
C ALA A 431 -184.65 130.13 70.85
N ALA A 432 -184.55 128.84 70.51
CA ALA A 432 -185.61 127.85 70.73
C ALA A 432 -185.09 126.46 71.19
N VAL A 433 -184.95 126.32 72.52
CA VAL A 433 -185.27 125.09 73.30
C VAL A 433 -184.29 123.87 73.15
N PRO A 434 -184.03 123.08 74.23
CA PRO A 434 -182.94 122.08 74.27
C PRO A 434 -183.39 120.60 74.30
N GLY A 435 -182.43 119.67 74.15
CA GLY A 435 -182.59 118.23 74.46
C GLY A 435 -181.37 117.36 74.09
N PRO A 436 -180.67 116.71 75.05
CA PRO A 436 -179.46 115.91 74.80
C PRO A 436 -179.64 114.38 74.98
N LEU A 437 -178.81 113.59 74.29
CA LEU A 437 -178.56 112.16 74.55
C LEU A 437 -177.08 111.76 74.24
N VAL A 438 -176.75 110.47 74.31
CA VAL A 438 -175.41 109.90 74.64
C VAL A 438 -175.17 108.56 73.87
N ALA A 439 -173.89 108.12 73.82
CA ALA A 439 -173.37 106.81 73.36
C ALA A 439 -173.32 106.56 71.82
N SER A 440 -172.50 105.66 71.23
CA SER A 440 -171.20 104.98 71.57
C SER A 440 -170.77 104.08 70.36
N ASP A 441 -169.79 103.14 70.30
CA ASP A 441 -168.71 102.50 71.13
C ASP A 441 -167.65 101.86 70.15
N ASP A 442 -166.44 101.49 70.62
CA ASP A 442 -165.53 100.39 70.17
C ASP A 442 -165.01 100.25 68.69
N GLN A 443 -163.86 99.61 68.32
CA GLN A 443 -162.63 99.09 68.99
C GLN A 443 -161.50 98.79 67.95
N ASP A 444 -160.23 99.02 68.31
CA ASP A 444 -159.00 98.16 68.32
C ASP A 444 -158.72 97.09 67.19
N ASP A 445 -157.48 96.61 66.87
CA ASP A 445 -156.12 96.75 67.47
C ASP A 445 -154.94 96.33 66.52
N GLN A 446 -153.69 96.72 66.86
CA GLN A 446 -152.29 96.19 66.61
C GLN A 446 -151.92 95.32 65.35
N ASP A 447 -150.70 95.25 64.75
CA ASP A 447 -149.26 95.47 65.10
C ASP A 447 -148.53 94.30 65.84
N ASP A 448 -147.20 94.04 65.79
CA ASP A 448 -146.03 94.81 65.29
C ASP A 448 -144.76 93.94 64.88
N GLN A 449 -143.88 94.53 64.04
CA GLN A 449 -142.39 94.46 63.84
C GLN A 449 -141.38 93.26 64.03
N GLN A 450 -140.29 93.35 63.22
CA GLN A 450 -138.82 93.14 63.49
C GLN A 450 -138.03 91.78 63.39
N ASN A 451 -137.03 91.81 62.46
CA ASN A 451 -135.55 91.60 62.62
C ASN A 451 -134.75 90.25 62.58
N ASP A 452 -133.51 90.44 62.07
CA ASP A 452 -132.17 89.84 62.38
C ASP A 452 -131.48 88.72 61.54
N GLU A 453 -130.13 88.88 61.45
CA GLU A 453 -129.07 88.08 60.79
C GLU A 453 -128.30 87.18 61.84
N PRO A 454 -127.08 86.57 61.70
CA PRO A 454 -126.00 86.65 60.67
C PRO A 454 -125.18 85.34 60.30
N GLY A 455 -124.32 85.43 59.26
CA GLY A 455 -122.86 85.14 59.37
C GLY A 455 -122.17 83.75 59.10
N SER A 456 -121.16 83.76 58.18
CA SER A 456 -119.78 83.17 58.28
C SER A 456 -119.31 81.87 57.53
N SER A 457 -118.04 81.93 57.06
CA SER A 457 -117.00 80.85 56.83
C SER A 457 -116.85 80.07 55.49
N ALA A 458 -115.58 79.72 55.15
CA ALA A 458 -115.08 78.99 53.95
C ALA A 458 -113.57 78.61 54.08
N PRO A 459 -112.89 77.84 53.16
CA PRO A 459 -113.32 76.86 52.14
C PRO A 459 -112.84 75.41 52.51
N PRO A 460 -111.79 74.67 51.99
CA PRO A 460 -110.82 74.81 50.88
C PRO A 460 -110.83 73.64 49.83
N LEU A 461 -109.70 72.93 49.60
CA LEU A 461 -109.37 71.96 48.51
C LEU A 461 -108.26 70.95 48.98
N PRO A 462 -107.81 69.89 48.24
CA PRO A 462 -107.97 69.57 46.80
C PRO A 462 -108.41 68.11 46.46
N SER A 463 -108.42 67.74 45.17
CA SER A 463 -108.75 66.40 44.67
C SER A 463 -108.02 66.05 43.35
N THR A 464 -107.59 64.78 43.20
CA THR A 464 -107.41 63.97 41.96
C THR A 464 -106.56 64.53 40.78
N SER A 465 -105.63 63.77 40.17
CA SER A 465 -105.29 62.33 40.28
C SER A 465 -103.79 62.10 40.11
#